data_AF-A0A0N8VBC6-F1
#
_entry.id   AF-A0A0N8VBC6-F1
#
_cell.length_a   1.000
_cell.length_b   1.000
_cell.length_c   1.000
_cell.angle_alpha   90.00
_cell.angle_beta   90.00
_cell.angle_gamma   90.00
#
_symmetry.space_group_name_H-M   'P 1'
#
loop_
_entity.id
_entity.type
_entity.pdbx_description
1 polymer ?
#
loop_
_entity_poly.entity_id
_entity_poly.type
_entity_poly.pdbx_seq_one_letter_code
_entity_poly.pdbx_strand_id
1 'polypeptide(L)'
;MRWMWLILTLLCSSFAYSSDISIQLANDPPEVFSLKQLSTDLPKVSFSTQLPWLQGEHQFTGFRVSDLLSYLQQDQVSSVTFIALNDYAANISIADIEQYEPIVAYYLDGTEMKIRNKGPFWLVYNLDKNPKLNNPIYYTHMVWQISHILIHKKP
;
A
#
# COMPACT_ATOMS: atom_id res chain seq x y z
N MET A 1 -22.01 51.19 29.42
CA MET A 1 -21.54 49.80 29.31
C MET A 1 -22.23 49.15 28.12
N ARG A 2 -21.55 49.02 26.97
CA ARG A 2 -22.08 48.38 25.76
C ARG A 2 -21.24 47.12 25.51
N TRP A 3 -21.84 45.95 25.70
CA TRP A 3 -21.22 44.67 25.35
C TRP A 3 -21.38 44.42 23.86
N MET A 4 -20.26 44.28 23.16
CA MET A 4 -20.20 43.88 21.76
C MET A 4 -19.85 42.40 21.74
N TRP A 5 -20.82 41.56 21.38
CA TRP A 5 -20.59 40.13 21.15
C TRP A 5 -19.85 39.94 19.83
N LEU A 6 -18.57 39.59 19.91
CA LEU A 6 -17.81 39.05 18.78
C LEU A 6 -18.11 37.56 18.68
N ILE A 7 -18.94 37.17 17.72
CA ILE A 7 -19.09 35.77 17.31
C ILE A 7 -17.89 35.45 16.41
N LEU A 8 -16.89 34.79 16.99
CA LEU A 8 -15.76 34.23 16.25
C LEU A 8 -16.20 32.92 15.61
N THR A 9 -16.40 32.91 14.30
CA THR A 9 -16.66 31.70 13.53
C THR A 9 -15.40 30.82 13.51
N LEU A 10 -15.42 29.74 14.28
CA LEU A 10 -14.38 28.72 14.25
C LEU A 10 -14.51 27.94 12.92
N LEU A 11 -13.68 28.29 11.94
CA LEU A 11 -13.42 27.43 10.78
C LEU A 11 -12.66 26.20 11.29
N CYS A 12 -13.41 25.14 11.60
CA CYS A 12 -12.82 23.84 11.91
C CYS A 12 -12.33 23.22 10.60
N SER A 13 -11.08 23.49 10.23
CA SER A 13 -10.43 22.81 9.11
C SER A 13 -10.39 21.31 9.43
N SER A 14 -11.14 20.51 8.68
CA SER A 14 -11.05 19.06 8.78
C SER A 14 -9.64 18.66 8.33
N PHE A 15 -8.78 18.27 9.27
CA PHE A 15 -7.53 17.61 8.94
C PHE A 15 -7.89 16.29 8.26
N ALA A 16 -7.73 16.22 6.94
CA ALA A 16 -7.75 14.96 6.23
C ALA A 16 -6.49 14.20 6.64
N TYR A 17 -6.63 13.24 7.56
CA TYR A 17 -5.57 12.27 7.85
C TYR A 17 -5.41 11.41 6.61
N SER A 18 -4.35 11.63 5.84
CA SER A 18 -3.92 10.71 4.80
C SER A 18 -3.02 9.67 5.45
N SER A 19 -3.20 8.41 5.07
CA SER A 19 -2.30 7.35 5.52
C SER A 19 -0.96 7.50 4.82
N ASP A 20 0.14 7.53 5.58
CA ASP A 20 1.48 7.68 5.03
C ASP A 20 2.21 6.33 4.96
N ILE A 21 3.11 6.20 4.00
CA ILE A 21 4.02 5.07 3.83
C ILE A 21 5.43 5.58 3.62
N SER A 22 6.41 4.93 4.25
CA SER A 22 7.81 5.26 4.05
C SER A 22 8.43 4.35 2.99
N ILE A 23 9.22 4.93 2.10
CA ILE A 23 9.87 4.22 1.00
C ILE A 23 11.35 4.57 1.02
N GLN A 24 12.20 3.54 0.99
CA GLN A 24 13.64 3.69 1.05
C GLN A 24 14.30 3.03 -0.16
N LEU A 25 15.22 3.76 -0.79
CA LEU A 25 16.00 3.29 -1.93
C LEU A 25 17.37 2.82 -1.45
N ALA A 26 17.61 1.51 -1.42
CA ALA A 26 18.87 0.92 -0.95
C ALA A 26 19.35 1.54 0.39
N ASN A 27 20.49 2.24 0.37
CA ASN A 27 21.10 2.85 1.56
C ASN A 27 20.74 4.33 1.73
N ASP A 28 19.87 4.88 0.87
CA ASP A 28 19.41 6.26 0.98
C ASP A 28 18.48 6.42 2.19
N PRO A 29 18.35 7.64 2.75
CA PRO A 29 17.37 7.91 3.79
C PRO A 29 15.94 7.59 3.30
N PRO A 30 15.06 7.10 4.18
CA PRO A 30 13.67 6.88 3.82
C PRO A 30 12.94 8.19 3.52
N GLU A 31 12.14 8.18 2.46
CA GLU A 31 11.22 9.25 2.09
C GLU A 31 9.79 8.85 2.48
N VAL A 32 8.94 9.84 2.80
CA VAL A 32 7.55 9.60 3.22
C VAL A 32 6.61 10.06 2.11
N PHE A 33 5.71 9.17 1.72
CA PHE A 33 4.68 9.41 0.71
C PHE A 33 3.30 9.28 1.34
N SER A 34 2.42 10.24 1.05
CA SER A 34 1.02 10.12 1.46
C SER A 34 0.23 9.23 0.51
N LEU A 35 -0.79 8.54 1.01
CA LEU A 35 -1.74 7.80 0.18
C LEU A 35 -2.36 8.70 -0.90
N LYS A 36 -2.70 9.94 -0.54
CA LYS A 36 -3.27 10.90 -1.49
C LYS A 36 -2.33 11.17 -2.66
N GLN A 37 -1.04 11.35 -2.39
CA GLN A 37 -0.03 11.54 -3.44
C GLN A 37 0.07 10.29 -4.31
N LEU A 38 0.34 9.11 -3.73
CA LEU A 38 0.52 7.87 -4.50
C LEU A 38 -0.71 7.51 -5.33
N SER A 39 -1.91 7.67 -4.78
CA SER A 39 -3.16 7.38 -5.49
C SER A 39 -3.52 8.40 -6.58
N THR A 40 -2.90 9.58 -6.57
CA THR A 40 -3.04 10.58 -7.63
C THR A 40 -2.03 10.34 -8.74
N ASP A 41 -0.80 10.01 -8.36
CA ASP A 41 0.34 9.96 -9.28
C ASP A 41 0.48 8.58 -9.97
N LEU A 42 0.01 7.51 -9.32
CA LEU A 42 0.12 6.14 -9.85
C LEU A 42 -1.19 5.67 -10.51
N PRO A 43 -1.11 4.81 -11.56
CA PRO A 43 -2.27 4.15 -12.13
C PRO A 43 -3.04 3.34 -11.08
N LYS A 44 -4.34 3.58 -11.01
CA LYS A 44 -5.25 2.79 -10.17
C LYS A 44 -5.53 1.43 -10.80
N VAL A 45 -5.41 0.36 -10.02
CA VAL A 45 -5.70 -1.02 -10.42
C VAL A 45 -6.67 -1.64 -9.42
N SER A 46 -7.65 -2.38 -9.94
CA SER A 46 -8.64 -3.09 -9.14
C SER A 46 -8.81 -4.52 -9.63
N PHE A 47 -8.98 -5.46 -8.71
CA PHE A 47 -9.44 -6.82 -9.02
C PHE A 47 -10.19 -7.42 -7.84
N SER A 48 -11.02 -8.42 -8.12
CA SER A 48 -11.68 -9.23 -7.10
C SER A 48 -10.91 -10.52 -6.90
N THR A 49 -10.76 -10.96 -5.63
CA THR A 49 -10.26 -12.29 -5.33
C THR A 49 -10.65 -12.77 -3.93
N GLN A 50 -10.63 -14.08 -3.71
CA GLN A 50 -10.83 -14.68 -2.39
C GLN A 50 -9.48 -14.84 -1.68
N LEU A 51 -9.38 -14.34 -0.44
CA LEU A 51 -8.21 -14.53 0.43
C LEU A 51 -8.57 -15.41 1.64
N PRO A 52 -7.64 -16.22 2.17
CA PRO A 52 -7.93 -17.15 3.28
C PRO A 52 -8.33 -16.46 4.59
N TRP A 53 -8.05 -15.17 4.75
CA TRP A 53 -8.39 -14.38 5.95
C TRP A 53 -9.70 -13.61 5.85
N LEU A 54 -10.35 -13.62 4.68
CA LEU A 54 -11.61 -12.93 4.43
C LEU A 54 -12.69 -13.94 4.01
N GLN A 55 -13.93 -13.62 4.32
CA GLN A 55 -15.08 -14.47 3.98
C GLN A 55 -15.63 -14.05 2.63
N GLY A 56 -15.47 -14.92 1.62
CA GLY A 56 -15.97 -14.67 0.27
C GLY A 56 -14.99 -13.90 -0.62
N GLU A 57 -15.49 -13.48 -1.78
CA GLU A 57 -14.75 -12.69 -2.75
C GLU A 57 -14.80 -11.20 -2.37
N HIS A 58 -13.65 -10.52 -2.44
CA HIS A 58 -13.54 -9.10 -2.13
C HIS A 58 -12.81 -8.35 -3.24
N GLN A 59 -13.19 -7.10 -3.48
CA GLN A 59 -12.52 -6.22 -4.44
C GLN A 59 -11.41 -5.42 -3.75
N PHE A 60 -10.19 -5.58 -4.24
CA PHE A 60 -9.04 -4.80 -3.81
C PHE A 60 -8.75 -3.71 -4.84
N THR A 61 -8.41 -2.52 -4.37
CA THR A 61 -7.97 -1.42 -5.24
C THR A 61 -6.68 -0.80 -4.69
N GLY A 62 -5.71 -0.62 -5.58
CA GLY A 62 -4.34 -0.27 -5.26
C GLY A 62 -3.57 0.29 -6.46
N PHE A 63 -2.25 0.35 -6.31
CA PHE A 63 -1.29 0.54 -7.41
C PHE A 63 -0.41 -0.70 -7.55
N ARG A 64 0.11 -1.00 -8.76
CA ARG A 64 1.06 -2.11 -8.92
C ARG A 64 2.41 -1.74 -8.31
N VAL A 65 3.11 -2.73 -7.76
CA VAL A 65 4.50 -2.53 -7.31
C VAL A 65 5.38 -2.10 -8.48
N SER A 66 5.18 -2.64 -9.69
CA SER A 66 5.90 -2.23 -10.90
C SER A 66 5.71 -0.76 -11.27
N ASP A 67 4.50 -0.23 -11.08
CA ASP A 67 4.16 1.17 -11.37
C ASP A 67 4.85 2.09 -10.37
N LEU A 68 4.92 1.69 -9.08
CA LEU A 68 5.69 2.40 -8.06
C LEU A 68 7.19 2.45 -8.40
N LEU A 69 7.79 1.33 -8.79
CA LEU A 69 9.21 1.28 -9.16
C LEU A 69 9.51 2.19 -10.35
N SER A 70 8.63 2.19 -11.35
CA SER A 70 8.73 3.06 -12.53
C SER A 70 8.60 4.54 -12.16
N TYR A 71 7.64 4.89 -11.30
CA TYR A 71 7.45 6.25 -10.78
C TYR A 71 8.70 6.77 -10.04
N LEU A 72 9.35 5.90 -9.27
CA LEU A 72 10.60 6.20 -8.57
C LEU A 72 11.84 6.13 -9.47
N GLN A 73 11.69 5.84 -10.77
CA GLN A 73 12.79 5.69 -11.74
C GLN A 73 13.81 4.63 -11.32
N GLN A 74 13.33 3.49 -10.81
CA GLN A 74 14.18 2.39 -10.33
C GLN A 74 14.17 1.19 -11.30
N ASP A 75 15.16 1.14 -12.19
CA ASP A 75 15.27 0.10 -13.22
C ASP A 75 16.22 -1.06 -12.82
N GLN A 76 17.05 -0.85 -11.80
CA GLN A 76 18.07 -1.81 -11.36
C GLN A 76 17.70 -2.44 -10.01
N VAL A 77 16.48 -2.96 -9.90
CA VAL A 77 15.95 -3.57 -8.66
C VAL A 77 16.23 -5.08 -8.64
N SER A 78 16.66 -5.61 -7.50
CA SER A 78 16.82 -7.05 -7.25
C SER A 78 15.63 -7.63 -6.51
N SER A 79 15.15 -6.93 -5.47
CA SER A 79 13.98 -7.31 -4.69
C SER A 79 13.38 -6.10 -3.96
N VAL A 80 12.16 -6.27 -3.44
CA VAL A 80 11.45 -5.27 -2.63
C VAL A 80 11.02 -5.91 -1.32
N THR A 81 11.37 -5.29 -0.19
CA THR A 81 10.87 -5.70 1.13
C THR A 81 9.69 -4.84 1.54
N PHE A 82 8.59 -5.47 1.93
CA PHE A 82 7.44 -4.81 2.54
C PHE A 82 7.45 -5.09 4.04
N ILE A 83 7.32 -4.05 4.85
CA ILE A 83 7.39 -4.13 6.32
C ILE A 83 6.09 -3.56 6.90
N ALA A 84 5.46 -4.31 7.79
CA ALA A 84 4.24 -3.94 8.49
C ALA A 84 4.52 -3.13 9.75
N LEU A 85 3.46 -2.50 10.30
CA LEU A 85 3.50 -1.80 11.59
C LEU A 85 3.98 -2.64 12.78
N ASN A 86 3.91 -3.96 12.69
CA ASN A 86 4.38 -4.91 13.71
C ASN A 86 5.73 -5.55 13.37
N ASP A 87 6.50 -4.93 12.49
CA ASP A 87 7.81 -5.38 12.00
C ASP A 87 7.80 -6.70 11.22
N TYR A 88 6.62 -7.26 10.93
CA TYR A 88 6.53 -8.39 9.99
C TYR A 88 6.96 -7.94 8.61
N ALA A 89 7.83 -8.73 7.96
CA ALA A 89 8.37 -8.37 6.66
C ALA A 89 8.41 -9.56 5.69
N ALA A 90 8.21 -9.25 4.41
CA ALA A 90 8.43 -10.18 3.30
C ALA A 90 9.28 -9.52 2.22
N ASN A 91 10.31 -10.22 1.74
CA ASN A 91 11.13 -9.79 0.62
C ASN A 91 10.72 -10.53 -0.64
N ILE A 92 10.37 -9.78 -1.68
CA ILE A 92 9.83 -10.30 -2.93
C ILE A 92 10.83 -10.01 -4.05
N SER A 93 11.18 -11.03 -4.84
CA SER A 93 12.09 -10.85 -5.97
C SER A 93 11.45 -9.97 -7.04
N ILE A 94 12.27 -9.24 -7.80
CA ILE A 94 11.78 -8.45 -8.94
C ILE A 94 11.08 -9.35 -9.99
N ALA A 95 11.57 -10.58 -10.17
CA ALA A 95 10.97 -11.54 -11.09
C ALA A 95 9.54 -11.92 -10.70
N ASP A 96 9.28 -12.15 -9.40
CA ASP A 96 7.93 -12.44 -8.90
C ASP A 96 7.01 -11.21 -9.01
N ILE A 97 7.54 -10.01 -8.75
CA ILE A 97 6.79 -8.75 -8.92
C ILE A 97 6.35 -8.57 -10.37
N GLU A 98 7.27 -8.77 -11.33
CA GLU A 98 7.00 -8.66 -12.76
C GLU A 98 6.06 -9.77 -13.25
N GLN A 99 6.24 -11.01 -12.76
CA GLN A 99 5.45 -12.15 -13.20
C GLN A 99 4.01 -12.12 -12.68
N TYR A 100 3.82 -11.75 -11.42
CA TYR A 100 2.52 -11.87 -10.75
C TYR A 100 1.79 -10.55 -10.54
N GLU A 101 2.47 -9.43 -10.80
CA GLU A 101 1.92 -8.08 -10.75
C GLU A 101 1.12 -7.79 -9.46
N PRO A 102 1.66 -8.02 -8.26
CA PRO A 102 0.95 -7.71 -7.03
C PRO A 102 0.65 -6.21 -6.94
N ILE A 103 -0.44 -5.88 -6.25
CA ILE A 103 -0.79 -4.51 -5.92
C ILE A 103 -0.53 -4.22 -4.45
N VAL A 104 -0.18 -2.98 -4.14
CA VAL A 104 -0.31 -2.42 -2.80
C VAL A 104 -1.72 -1.83 -2.71
N ALA A 105 -2.64 -2.59 -2.14
CA ALA A 105 -4.04 -2.22 -1.97
C ALA A 105 -4.22 -1.22 -0.82
N TYR A 106 -5.05 -0.21 -1.04
CA TYR A 106 -5.43 0.80 -0.05
C TYR A 106 -6.96 1.00 0.06
N TYR A 107 -7.73 0.33 -0.80
CA TYR A 107 -9.18 0.19 -0.70
C TYR A 107 -9.57 -1.29 -0.71
N LEU A 108 -10.53 -1.64 0.15
CA LEU A 108 -11.22 -2.92 0.21
C LEU A 108 -12.72 -2.68 0.04
N ASP A 109 -13.33 -3.30 -0.97
CA ASP A 109 -14.74 -3.13 -1.33
C ASP A 109 -15.17 -1.66 -1.42
N GLY A 110 -14.36 -0.86 -2.11
CA GLY A 110 -14.60 0.57 -2.31
C GLY A 110 -14.41 1.44 -1.06
N THR A 111 -14.02 0.87 0.08
CA THR A 111 -13.77 1.60 1.33
C THR A 111 -12.28 1.68 1.66
N GLU A 112 -11.79 2.86 2.04
CA GLU A 112 -10.38 3.06 2.41
C GLU A 112 -10.02 2.17 3.60
N MET A 113 -8.91 1.47 3.50
CA MET A 113 -8.50 0.49 4.50
C MET A 113 -7.98 1.19 5.75
N LYS A 114 -8.62 0.92 6.89
CA LYS A 114 -8.18 1.43 8.20
C LYS A 114 -7.24 0.43 8.86
N ILE A 115 -6.38 0.89 9.79
CA ILE A 115 -5.46 0.03 10.55
C ILE A 115 -6.19 -1.18 11.16
N ARG A 116 -7.33 -0.96 11.83
CA ARG A 116 -8.16 -2.04 12.41
C ARG A 116 -8.70 -3.05 11.39
N ASN A 117 -8.68 -2.71 10.11
CA ASN A 117 -9.18 -3.49 8.98
C ASN A 117 -8.02 -3.82 8.01
N LYS A 118 -6.87 -4.23 8.53
CA LYS A 118 -5.68 -4.67 7.75
C LYS A 118 -5.05 -3.57 6.87
N GLY A 119 -5.44 -2.31 7.03
CA GLY A 119 -4.86 -1.16 6.32
C GLY A 119 -3.69 -0.50 7.07
N PRO A 120 -3.16 0.62 6.56
CA PRO A 120 -3.64 1.36 5.40
C PRO A 120 -3.27 0.74 4.04
N PHE A 121 -2.25 -0.11 4.04
CA PHE A 121 -1.73 -0.75 2.83
C PHE A 121 -1.61 -2.26 3.01
N TRP A 122 -1.93 -3.02 1.97
CA TRP A 122 -1.78 -4.48 1.95
C TRP A 122 -1.23 -4.94 0.59
N LEU A 123 -0.14 -5.69 0.58
CA LEU A 123 0.32 -6.37 -0.63
C LEU A 123 -0.62 -7.52 -0.97
N VAL A 124 -1.22 -7.51 -2.16
CA VAL A 124 -2.21 -8.51 -2.57
C VAL A 124 -1.88 -9.02 -3.97
N TYR A 125 -1.89 -10.35 -4.12
CA TYR A 125 -1.90 -11.03 -5.42
C TYR A 125 -3.33 -11.36 -5.82
N ASN A 126 -3.61 -11.35 -7.12
CA ASN A 126 -4.83 -11.91 -7.66
C ASN A 126 -4.71 -13.44 -7.74
N LEU A 127 -5.27 -14.14 -6.74
CA LEU A 127 -5.21 -15.59 -6.65
C LEU A 127 -6.07 -16.28 -7.72
N ASP A 128 -7.10 -15.61 -8.25
CA ASP A 128 -7.94 -16.18 -9.31
C ASP A 128 -7.26 -16.10 -10.68
N LYS A 129 -6.51 -15.01 -10.94
CA LYS A 129 -5.65 -14.88 -12.13
C LYS A 129 -4.48 -15.87 -12.08
N ASN A 130 -3.95 -16.15 -10.88
CA ASN A 130 -2.82 -17.06 -10.69
C ASN A 130 -3.09 -18.09 -9.58
N PRO A 131 -3.90 -19.14 -9.82
CA PRO A 131 -4.30 -20.10 -8.78
C PRO A 131 -3.16 -20.85 -8.11
N LYS A 132 -2.00 -20.97 -8.78
CA LYS A 132 -0.78 -21.56 -8.19
C LYS A 132 -0.25 -20.77 -6.98
N LEU A 133 -0.61 -19.49 -6.86
CA LEU A 133 -0.24 -18.64 -5.72
C LEU A 133 -1.13 -18.91 -4.49
N ASN A 134 -2.18 -19.73 -4.62
CA ASN A 134 -3.10 -20.06 -3.53
C ASN A 134 -2.48 -21.10 -2.59
N ASN A 135 -1.37 -20.75 -1.93
CA ASN A 135 -0.64 -21.61 -1.02
C ASN A 135 0.08 -20.80 0.09
N PRO A 136 0.47 -21.44 1.21
CA PRO A 136 1.07 -20.75 2.34
C PRO A 136 2.32 -19.90 2.04
N ILE A 137 3.10 -20.23 1.01
CA ILE A 137 4.31 -19.47 0.66
C ILE A 137 3.92 -18.08 0.15
N TYR A 138 2.98 -17.97 -0.78
CA TYR A 138 2.57 -16.64 -1.27
C TYR A 138 1.65 -15.90 -0.29
N TYR A 139 1.05 -16.60 0.66
CA TYR A 139 0.31 -15.95 1.74
C TYR A 139 1.22 -15.14 2.67
N THR A 140 2.43 -15.61 2.94
CA THR A 140 3.40 -14.84 3.75
C THR A 140 3.86 -13.57 3.04
N HIS A 141 3.81 -13.54 1.71
CA HIS A 141 4.12 -12.35 0.93
C HIS A 141 3.05 -11.24 1.07
N MET A 142 1.80 -11.60 1.40
CA MET A 142 0.68 -10.65 1.48
C MET A 142 0.68 -9.85 2.78
N VAL A 143 1.71 -9.02 2.97
CA VAL A 143 1.90 -8.18 4.16
C VAL A 143 0.80 -7.14 4.25
N TRP A 144 -0.01 -7.18 5.31
CA TRP A 144 -0.98 -6.12 5.63
C TRP A 144 -0.39 -5.07 6.57
N GLN A 145 -1.06 -3.92 6.67
CA GLN A 145 -0.60 -2.79 7.47
C GLN A 145 0.83 -2.34 7.13
N ILE A 146 1.17 -2.33 5.84
CA ILE A 146 2.51 -1.93 5.38
C ILE A 146 2.76 -0.48 5.82
N SER A 147 3.88 -0.26 6.49
CA SER A 147 4.38 1.04 6.92
C SER A 147 5.64 1.45 6.16
N HIS A 148 6.43 0.47 5.69
CA HIS A 148 7.72 0.71 5.05
C HIS A 148 7.91 -0.18 3.82
N ILE A 149 8.53 0.37 2.78
CA ILE A 149 8.97 -0.33 1.57
C ILE A 149 10.47 -0.10 1.38
N LEU A 150 11.25 -1.17 1.34
CA LEU A 150 12.68 -1.12 1.01
C LEU A 150 12.91 -1.65 -0.40
N ILE A 151 13.53 -0.85 -1.25
CA ILE A 151 13.89 -1.24 -2.62
C ILE A 151 15.38 -1.61 -2.64
N HIS A 152 15.67 -2.87 -2.95
CA HIS A 152 17.03 -3.39 -3.04
C HIS A 152 17.51 -3.32 -4.47
N LYS A 153 18.71 -2.77 -4.70
CA LYS A 153 19.30 -2.68 -6.04
C LYS A 153 20.01 -3.98 -6.42
N LYS A 154 20.17 -4.21 -7.72
CA LYS A 154 21.13 -5.21 -8.21
C LYS A 154 22.55 -4.78 -7.82
N PRO A 155 23.43 -5.72 -7.47
CA PRO A 155 24.84 -5.43 -7.22
C PRO A 155 25.56 -4.92 -8.46
#